data_AF-A0A453PIG6-F1
#
_entry.id   AF-A0A453PIG6-F1
#
_cell.length_a   1.000
_cell.length_b   1.000
_cell.length_c   1.000
_cell.angle_alpha   90.00
_cell.angle_beta   90.00
_cell.angle_gamma   90.00
#
_symmetry.space_group_name_H-M   'P 1'
#
loop_
_entity.id
_entity.type
_entity.pdbx_description
1 polymer ?
#
loop_
_entity_poly.entity_id
_entity_poly.type
_entity_poly.pdbx_seq_one_letter_code
_entity_poly.pdbx_strand_id
1 'polypeptide(L)'
;IYHVMDENSPKKIWEKLESQFMSKTATTKVYLKQKLYGMRMQEGSDLVEYMNAFNQVVTDLARLGATVDDEDRAILLLCSLPSSYDHLITTLTHGKETVKNEDITAALLSYDMRKKNAVEVSHGEGLLVKGEQWRKGYEAGKNKKKKKNIQCHKCKQWGHMRKDCPELNSG
;
A
#
# COMPACT_ATOMS: atom_id res chain seq x y z
N ILE A 1 7.24 40.92 -14.66
CA ILE A 1 8.28 42.00 -14.66
C ILE A 1 7.68 43.37 -14.96
N TYR A 2 6.69 43.50 -15.86
CA TYR A 2 6.01 44.79 -16.14
C TYR A 2 5.19 45.40 -14.98
N HIS A 3 4.83 44.64 -13.93
CA HIS A 3 3.94 45.11 -12.86
C HIS A 3 4.57 46.07 -11.82
N VAL A 4 5.87 46.32 -11.92
CA VAL A 4 6.62 47.11 -10.93
C VAL A 4 7.43 48.24 -11.54
N MET A 5 7.33 48.45 -12.86
CA MET A 5 8.14 49.46 -13.58
C MET A 5 7.78 50.90 -13.22
N ASP A 6 6.58 51.13 -12.69
CA ASP A 6 6.14 52.47 -12.27
C ASP A 6 6.68 52.87 -10.88
N GLU A 7 7.31 51.95 -10.15
CA GLU A 7 7.78 52.21 -8.80
C GLU A 7 9.28 52.51 -8.74
N ASN A 8 9.62 53.71 -8.26
CA ASN A 8 10.98 54.21 -8.26
C ASN A 8 11.74 53.99 -6.93
N SER A 9 11.21 53.13 -6.06
CA SER A 9 11.81 52.82 -4.76
C SER A 9 11.94 51.31 -4.56
N PRO A 10 13.13 50.79 -4.22
CA PRO A 10 13.34 49.38 -3.93
C PRO A 10 12.36 48.83 -2.89
N LYS A 11 12.01 49.63 -1.89
CA LYS A 11 11.03 49.27 -0.85
C LYS A 11 9.62 49.11 -1.43
N LYS A 12 9.17 50.05 -2.26
CA LYS A 12 7.84 49.96 -2.92
C LYS A 12 7.78 48.84 -3.94
N ILE A 13 8.87 48.60 -4.67
CA ILE A 13 8.99 47.46 -5.58
C ILE A 13 8.84 46.16 -4.79
N TRP A 14 9.55 46.04 -3.67
CA TRP A 14 9.48 44.87 -2.79
C TRP A 14 8.08 44.70 -2.18
N GLU A 15 7.47 45.76 -1.65
CA GLU A 15 6.11 45.72 -1.09
C GLU A 15 5.04 45.38 -2.14
N LYS A 16 5.19 45.83 -3.39
CA LYS A 16 4.26 45.54 -4.50
C LYS A 16 4.43 44.11 -5.01
N LEU A 17 5.67 43.61 -5.10
CA LEU A 17 5.95 42.20 -5.36
C LEU A 17 5.47 41.32 -4.22
N GLU A 18 5.69 41.72 -2.98
CA GLU A 18 5.21 41.02 -1.79
C GLU A 18 3.68 40.98 -1.78
N SER A 19 3.01 42.10 -2.04
CA SER A 19 1.55 42.17 -2.16
C SER A 19 0.99 41.28 -3.28
N GLN A 20 1.63 41.26 -4.46
CA GLN A 20 1.13 40.50 -5.61
C GLN A 20 1.52 39.02 -5.60
N PHE A 21 2.69 38.66 -5.08
CA PHE A 21 3.26 37.32 -5.20
C PHE A 21 3.51 36.62 -3.86
N MET A 22 3.66 37.35 -2.75
CA MET A 22 3.90 36.79 -1.41
C MET A 22 2.73 36.96 -0.44
N SER A 23 1.72 37.79 -0.75
CA SER A 23 0.44 37.66 -0.09
C SER A 23 0.02 36.22 -0.33
N LYS A 24 -0.45 35.56 0.71
CA LYS A 24 -0.99 34.20 0.66
C LYS A 24 -2.21 34.24 -0.25
N THR A 25 -1.99 34.35 -1.57
CA THR A 25 -3.01 34.85 -2.49
C THR A 25 -4.16 33.86 -2.42
N ALA A 26 -5.38 34.38 -2.44
CA ALA A 26 -6.55 33.55 -2.57
C ALA A 26 -6.37 32.58 -3.76
N THR A 27 -5.70 33.02 -4.82
CA THR A 27 -5.28 32.22 -5.97
C THR A 27 -4.41 31.01 -5.60
N THR A 28 -3.31 31.17 -4.85
CA THR A 28 -2.48 30.03 -4.43
C THR A 28 -3.24 29.08 -3.52
N LYS A 29 -4.05 29.60 -2.60
CA LYS A 29 -4.90 28.79 -1.72
C LYS A 29 -5.93 27.99 -2.52
N VAL A 30 -6.59 28.63 -3.49
CA VAL A 30 -7.53 27.99 -4.42
C VAL A 30 -6.83 26.92 -5.24
N TYR A 31 -5.66 27.23 -5.81
CA TYR A 31 -4.86 26.28 -6.59
C TYR A 31 -4.48 25.04 -5.77
N LEU A 32 -3.98 25.22 -4.54
CA LEU A 32 -3.61 24.09 -3.68
C LEU A 32 -4.83 23.28 -3.23
N LYS A 33 -5.98 23.92 -2.96
CA LYS A 33 -7.24 23.21 -2.70
C LYS A 33 -7.71 22.42 -3.91
N GLN A 34 -7.70 23.02 -5.10
CA GLN A 34 -8.01 22.33 -6.36
C GLN A 34 -7.07 21.13 -6.57
N LYS A 35 -5.77 21.33 -6.34
CA LYS A 35 -4.77 20.26 -6.40
C LYS A 35 -5.12 19.14 -5.42
N LEU A 36 -5.37 19.46 -4.14
CA LEU A 36 -5.71 18.50 -3.09
C LEU A 36 -6.94 17.67 -3.45
N TYR A 37 -8.05 18.33 -3.81
CA TYR A 37 -9.30 17.64 -4.16
C TYR A 37 -9.22 16.85 -5.47
N GLY A 38 -8.31 17.26 -6.36
CA GLY A 38 -8.01 16.57 -7.62
C GLY A 38 -6.97 15.47 -7.52
N MET A 39 -6.31 15.27 -6.37
CA MET A 39 -5.30 14.21 -6.23
C MET A 39 -5.97 12.84 -6.38
N ARG A 40 -5.39 11.99 -7.24
CA ARG A 40 -5.79 10.59 -7.43
C ARG A 40 -4.54 9.75 -7.57
N MET A 41 -4.41 8.76 -6.71
CA MET A 41 -3.35 7.77 -6.82
C MET A 41 -3.62 6.86 -8.01
N GLN A 42 -2.58 6.54 -8.77
CA GLN A 42 -2.69 5.67 -9.93
C GLN A 42 -2.58 4.20 -9.52
N GLU A 43 -3.22 3.31 -10.27
CA GLU A 43 -3.14 1.88 -10.02
C GLU A 43 -1.67 1.41 -10.16
N GLY A 44 -1.16 0.72 -9.14
CA GLY A 44 0.22 0.22 -9.10
C GLY A 44 1.31 1.24 -8.75
N SER A 45 0.99 2.52 -8.49
CA SER A 45 1.99 3.48 -7.99
C SER A 45 2.39 3.21 -6.54
N ASP A 46 3.51 3.75 -6.08
CA ASP A 46 3.93 3.61 -4.68
C ASP A 46 3.03 4.43 -3.74
N LEU A 47 2.46 3.75 -2.73
CA LEU A 47 1.54 4.36 -1.79
C LEU A 47 2.22 5.39 -0.89
N VAL A 48 3.47 5.13 -0.48
CA VAL A 48 4.21 5.99 0.44
C VAL A 48 4.57 7.30 -0.24
N GLU A 49 5.05 7.25 -1.48
CA GLU A 49 5.32 8.43 -2.30
C GLU A 49 4.05 9.26 -2.51
N TYR A 50 2.93 8.62 -2.84
CA TYR A 50 1.65 9.31 -2.99
C TYR A 50 1.21 10.01 -1.69
N MET A 51 1.28 9.31 -0.55
CA MET A 51 0.94 9.86 0.76
C MET A 51 1.83 11.05 1.14
N ASN A 52 3.12 10.99 0.81
CA ASN A 52 4.05 12.10 1.03
C ASN A 52 3.65 13.33 0.20
N ALA A 53 3.32 13.14 -1.08
CA ALA A 53 2.86 14.23 -1.94
C ALA A 53 1.55 14.84 -1.44
N PHE A 54 0.61 14.01 -0.96
CA PHE A 54 -0.64 14.45 -0.36
C PHE A 54 -0.40 15.29 0.90
N ASN A 55 0.45 14.80 1.81
CA ASN A 55 0.82 15.48 3.05
C ASN A 55 1.56 16.80 2.80
N GLN A 56 2.36 16.86 1.74
CA GLN A 56 3.03 18.10 1.32
C GLN A 56 2.01 19.17 0.95
N VAL A 57 0.98 18.84 0.16
CA VAL A 57 -0.07 19.80 -0.23
C VAL A 57 -0.85 20.29 1.01
N VAL A 58 -1.20 19.39 1.94
CA VAL A 58 -1.86 19.76 3.21
C VAL A 58 -0.97 20.68 4.04
N THR A 59 0.33 20.40 4.11
CA THR A 59 1.31 21.24 4.83
C THR A 59 1.44 22.62 4.18
N ASP A 60 1.48 22.70 2.86
CA ASP A 60 1.55 23.96 2.12
C ASP A 60 0.28 24.79 2.32
N LEU A 61 -0.90 24.16 2.36
CA LEU A 61 -2.15 24.82 2.74
C LEU A 61 -2.11 25.36 4.18
N ALA A 62 -1.59 24.59 5.13
CA ALA A 62 -1.44 25.00 6.53
C ALA A 62 -0.50 26.22 6.66
N ARG A 63 0.61 26.26 5.91
CA ARG A 63 1.53 27.42 5.85
C ARG A 63 0.83 28.70 5.36
N LEU A 64 -0.17 28.56 4.49
CA LEU A 64 -1.01 29.66 4.01
C LEU A 64 -2.20 29.98 4.93
N GLY A 65 -2.28 29.36 6.12
CA GLY A 65 -3.37 29.55 7.07
C GLY A 65 -4.69 28.95 6.61
N ALA A 66 -4.67 27.93 5.75
CA ALA A 66 -5.84 27.12 5.39
C ALA A 66 -5.64 25.71 5.91
N THR A 67 -6.14 25.42 7.11
CA THR A 67 -6.11 24.06 7.65
C THR A 67 -7.17 23.19 6.98
N VAL A 68 -6.85 21.92 6.81
CA VAL A 68 -7.81 20.87 6.45
C VAL A 68 -8.14 20.15 7.75
N ASP A 69 -9.42 19.91 8.00
CA ASP A 69 -9.84 19.16 9.18
C ASP A 69 -9.23 17.74 9.16
N ASP A 70 -8.99 17.15 10.33
CA ASP A 70 -8.37 15.82 10.43
C ASP A 70 -9.24 14.74 9.76
N GLU A 71 -10.55 14.81 9.96
CA GLU A 71 -11.51 13.90 9.37
C GLU A 71 -11.58 14.11 7.85
N ASP A 72 -11.67 15.37 7.39
CA ASP A 72 -11.62 15.69 5.96
C ASP A 72 -10.34 15.16 5.32
N ARG A 73 -9.20 15.30 5.99
CA ARG A 73 -7.92 14.80 5.49
C ARG A 73 -7.94 13.28 5.35
N ALA A 74 -8.51 12.57 6.32
CA ALA A 74 -8.68 11.12 6.27
C ALA A 74 -9.62 10.69 5.13
N ILE A 75 -10.77 11.34 5.00
CA ILE A 75 -11.76 11.06 3.95
C ILE A 75 -11.17 11.34 2.57
N LEU A 76 -10.54 12.49 2.38
CA LEU A 76 -9.89 12.86 1.10
C LEU A 76 -8.81 11.86 0.71
N LEU A 77 -8.01 11.39 1.67
CA LEU A 77 -7.00 10.37 1.40
C LEU A 77 -7.67 9.08 0.92
N LEU A 78 -8.69 8.58 1.64
CA LEU A 78 -9.42 7.36 1.25
C LEU A 78 -10.09 7.48 -0.12
N CYS A 79 -10.77 8.59 -0.40
CA CYS A 79 -11.44 8.85 -1.69
C CYS A 79 -10.48 9.00 -2.87
N SER A 80 -9.20 9.23 -2.59
CA SER A 80 -8.17 9.44 -3.62
C SER A 80 -7.42 8.18 -4.01
N LEU A 81 -7.62 7.07 -3.28
CA LEU A 81 -7.01 5.78 -3.56
C LEU A 81 -7.69 5.10 -4.77
N PRO A 82 -6.97 4.22 -5.49
CA PRO A 82 -7.55 3.53 -6.63
C PRO A 82 -8.38 2.32 -6.17
N SER A 83 -9.17 1.76 -7.10
CA SER A 83 -10.15 0.69 -6.81
C SER A 83 -9.57 -0.57 -6.17
N SER A 84 -8.27 -0.85 -6.33
CA SER A 84 -7.62 -1.98 -5.64
C SER A 84 -7.59 -1.85 -4.12
N TYR A 85 -7.91 -0.67 -3.57
CA TYR A 85 -7.99 -0.40 -2.14
C TYR A 85 -9.45 -0.39 -1.61
N ASP A 86 -10.47 -0.62 -2.45
CA ASP A 86 -11.90 -0.53 -2.06
C ASP A 86 -12.26 -1.42 -0.87
N HIS A 87 -11.73 -2.65 -0.83
CA HIS A 87 -11.92 -3.56 0.31
C HIS A 87 -11.31 -3.02 1.60
N LEU A 88 -10.13 -2.39 1.50
CA LEU A 88 -9.49 -1.76 2.66
C LEU A 88 -10.30 -0.56 3.13
N ILE A 89 -10.74 0.31 2.22
CA ILE A 89 -11.60 1.47 2.55
C ILE A 89 -12.87 1.02 3.26
N THR A 90 -13.55 0.00 2.73
CA THR A 90 -14.75 -0.58 3.32
C THR A 90 -14.47 -1.08 4.74
N THR A 91 -13.37 -1.81 4.93
CA THR A 91 -13.00 -2.35 6.25
C THR A 91 -12.65 -1.26 7.25
N LEU A 92 -11.97 -0.20 6.80
CA LEU A 92 -11.54 0.90 7.67
C LEU A 92 -12.69 1.81 8.10
N THR A 93 -13.76 1.89 7.30
CA THR A 93 -14.94 2.73 7.54
C THR A 93 -16.12 1.97 8.16
N HIS A 94 -16.13 0.64 8.06
CA HIS A 94 -17.24 -0.18 8.58
C HIS A 94 -17.49 0.06 10.07
N GLY A 95 -18.74 0.45 10.40
CA GLY A 95 -19.19 0.65 11.78
C GLY A 95 -18.61 1.87 12.48
N LYS A 96 -17.89 2.76 11.77
CA LYS A 96 -17.35 3.99 12.34
C LYS A 96 -18.18 5.20 11.94
N GLU A 97 -18.47 6.07 12.92
CA GLU A 97 -19.12 7.36 12.68
C GLU A 97 -18.10 8.41 12.21
N THR A 98 -16.88 8.38 12.75
CA THR A 98 -15.80 9.31 12.40
C THR A 98 -14.50 8.58 12.09
N VAL A 99 -13.62 9.19 11.29
CA VAL A 99 -12.29 8.66 10.95
C VAL A 99 -11.17 9.65 11.32
N LYS A 100 -10.06 9.13 11.85
CA LYS A 100 -8.85 9.91 12.17
C LYS A 100 -7.78 9.70 11.13
N ASN A 101 -7.05 10.76 10.79
CA ASN A 101 -6.01 10.68 9.76
C ASN A 101 -4.87 9.73 10.16
N GLU A 102 -4.49 9.72 11.44
CA GLU A 102 -3.42 8.87 11.97
C GLU A 102 -3.76 7.38 11.82
N ASP A 103 -4.98 6.98 12.17
CA ASP A 103 -5.44 5.60 12.09
C ASP A 103 -5.46 5.11 10.64
N ILE A 104 -5.97 5.94 9.72
CA ILE A 104 -5.99 5.64 8.29
C ILE A 104 -4.57 5.52 7.74
N THR A 105 -3.68 6.44 8.11
CA THR A 105 -2.28 6.43 7.68
C THR A 105 -1.57 5.16 8.15
N ALA A 106 -1.71 4.79 9.42
CA ALA A 106 -1.11 3.58 9.97
C ALA A 106 -1.64 2.31 9.28
N ALA A 107 -2.95 2.25 9.02
CA ALA A 107 -3.56 1.13 8.33
C ALA A 107 -3.07 0.98 6.88
N LEU A 108 -2.96 2.09 6.15
CA LEU A 108 -2.46 2.12 4.78
C LEU A 108 -1.01 1.64 4.69
N LEU A 109 -0.13 2.15 5.55
CA LEU A 109 1.27 1.72 5.61
C LEU A 109 1.40 0.24 5.98
N SER A 110 0.59 -0.22 6.94
CA SER A 110 0.56 -1.64 7.33
C SER A 110 0.08 -2.54 6.19
N TYR A 111 -0.89 -2.08 5.39
CA TYR A 111 -1.36 -2.79 4.20
C TYR A 111 -0.28 -2.86 3.11
N ASP A 112 0.39 -1.73 2.82
CA ASP A 112 1.48 -1.68 1.83
C ASP A 112 2.63 -2.62 2.18
N MET A 113 3.05 -2.63 3.45
CA MET A 113 4.09 -3.53 3.93
C MET A 113 3.70 -5.00 3.78
N ARG A 114 2.45 -5.37 4.11
CA ARG A 114 1.96 -6.75 3.88
C ARG A 114 1.89 -7.10 2.40
N LYS A 115 1.46 -6.17 1.55
CA LYS A 115 1.36 -6.36 0.09
C LYS A 115 2.76 -6.59 -0.52
N LYS A 116 3.75 -5.79 -0.15
CA LYS A 116 5.15 -5.93 -0.58
C LYS A 116 5.72 -7.28 -0.13
N ASN A 117 5.53 -7.67 1.13
CA ASN A 117 5.98 -8.97 1.64
C ASN A 117 5.31 -10.16 0.93
N ALA A 118 4.02 -10.07 0.61
CA ALA A 118 3.32 -11.14 -0.12
C ALA A 118 3.85 -11.32 -1.55
N VAL A 119 4.25 -10.24 -2.20
CA VAL A 119 4.90 -10.29 -3.53
C VAL A 119 6.28 -10.94 -3.42
N GLU A 120 7.07 -10.61 -2.40
CA GLU A 120 8.37 -11.25 -2.15
C GLU A 120 8.25 -12.76 -1.87
N VAL A 121 7.25 -13.18 -1.09
CA VAL A 121 6.96 -14.61 -0.83
C VAL A 121 6.42 -15.34 -2.07
N SER A 122 5.88 -14.63 -3.06
CA SER A 122 5.51 -15.24 -4.34
C SER A 122 6.71 -15.48 -5.28
N HIS A 123 7.80 -14.73 -5.11
CA HIS A 123 9.03 -14.87 -5.89
C HIS A 123 10.13 -15.66 -5.15
N GLY A 124 10.04 -15.80 -3.82
CA GLY A 124 10.89 -16.68 -3.01
C GLY A 124 10.13 -17.94 -2.60
N GLU A 125 10.68 -19.10 -2.98
CA GLU A 125 10.14 -20.43 -2.67
C GLU A 125 9.53 -20.56 -1.24
N GLY A 126 8.22 -20.78 -1.20
CA GLY A 126 7.45 -21.52 -0.19
C GLY A 126 7.95 -21.56 1.25
N LEU A 127 7.59 -20.57 2.06
CA LEU A 127 7.58 -20.68 3.52
C LEU A 127 6.28 -21.37 3.97
N LEU A 128 6.36 -22.69 4.17
CA LEU A 128 5.32 -23.49 4.82
C LEU A 128 5.19 -23.07 6.29
N VAL A 129 4.17 -22.28 6.62
CA VAL A 129 3.72 -22.11 8.00
C VAL A 129 3.17 -23.46 8.48
N LYS A 130 3.88 -24.09 9.42
CA LYS A 130 3.34 -25.19 10.25
C LYS A 130 2.26 -24.61 11.17
N GLY A 131 1.02 -24.60 10.69
CA GLY A 131 -0.17 -24.41 11.51
C GLY A 131 -0.82 -25.77 11.78
N GLU A 132 -0.75 -26.23 13.02
CA GLU A 132 -1.47 -27.41 13.49
C GLU A 132 -2.98 -27.10 13.52
N GLN A 133 -3.78 -27.73 12.64
CA GLN A 133 -5.17 -28.03 13.01
C GLN A 133 -5.76 -29.18 12.17
N TRP A 134 -6.21 -30.19 12.91
CA TRP A 134 -7.07 -31.27 12.45
C TRP A 134 -8.35 -30.77 11.76
N ARG A 135 -8.65 -31.26 10.55
CA ARG A 135 -9.99 -31.76 10.17
C ARG A 135 -9.99 -32.53 8.83
N LYS A 136 -10.78 -33.61 8.85
CA LYS A 136 -11.01 -34.64 7.82
C LYS A 136 -11.52 -34.09 6.48
N GLY A 137 -11.19 -34.76 5.38
CA GLY A 137 -12.01 -34.73 4.15
C GLY A 137 -11.26 -35.00 2.83
N TYR A 138 -11.25 -36.26 2.41
CA TYR A 138 -11.16 -36.83 1.05
C TYR A 138 -10.97 -35.87 -0.15
N GLU A 139 -9.88 -36.05 -0.92
CA GLU A 139 -9.92 -36.58 -2.30
C GLU A 139 -8.51 -36.66 -2.92
N ALA A 140 -8.27 -37.77 -3.62
CA ALA A 140 -6.96 -38.22 -4.06
C ALA A 140 -6.53 -37.54 -5.38
N GLY A 141 -5.67 -36.53 -5.27
CA GLY A 141 -4.90 -35.99 -6.39
C GLY A 141 -3.56 -36.72 -6.54
N LYS A 142 -3.43 -37.58 -7.56
CA LYS A 142 -2.18 -38.27 -7.95
C LYS A 142 -1.03 -37.27 -8.14
N ASN A 143 -0.07 -37.25 -7.21
CA ASN A 143 1.22 -36.60 -7.41
C ASN A 143 2.36 -37.63 -7.28
N LYS A 144 2.89 -38.04 -8.44
CA LYS A 144 4.15 -38.80 -8.58
C LYS A 144 5.31 -37.92 -8.05
N LYS A 145 5.68 -38.04 -6.78
CA LYS A 145 6.93 -37.43 -6.26
C LYS A 145 7.71 -38.39 -5.36
N LYS A 146 8.86 -38.81 -5.91
CA LYS A 146 10.14 -39.17 -5.25
C LYS A 146 10.10 -40.24 -4.14
N LYS A 147 10.04 -41.53 -4.52
CA LYS A 147 10.38 -42.66 -3.62
C LYS A 147 11.90 -42.82 -3.36
N LYS A 148 12.75 -41.88 -3.79
CA LYS A 148 14.22 -42.07 -3.89
C LYS A 148 14.95 -42.27 -2.55
N ASN A 149 14.37 -41.89 -1.40
CA ASN A 149 15.03 -41.96 -0.09
C ASN A 149 14.44 -43.03 0.86
N ILE A 150 13.59 -43.93 0.38
CA ILE A 150 13.04 -44.99 1.22
C ILE A 150 13.83 -46.29 0.98
N GLN A 151 14.37 -46.87 2.04
CA GLN A 151 15.09 -48.15 1.99
C GLN A 151 14.11 -49.30 2.24
N CYS A 152 14.13 -50.33 1.39
CA CYS A 152 13.29 -51.49 1.54
C CYS A 152 13.74 -52.34 2.73
N HIS A 153 12.85 -52.65 3.66
CA HIS A 153 13.18 -53.46 4.86
C HIS A 153 13.44 -54.94 4.54
N LYS A 154 13.20 -55.41 3.30
CA LYS A 154 13.47 -56.80 2.87
C LYS A 154 14.81 -56.90 2.12
N CYS A 155 14.94 -56.22 0.97
CA CYS A 155 16.15 -56.31 0.13
C CYS A 155 17.19 -55.22 0.40
N LYS A 156 16.91 -54.30 1.34
CA LYS A 156 17.77 -53.15 1.71
C LYS A 156 18.12 -52.20 0.56
N GLN A 157 17.46 -52.31 -0.59
CA GLN A 157 17.60 -51.39 -1.72
C GLN A 157 16.76 -50.13 -1.53
N TRP A 158 17.25 -49.01 -2.04
CA TRP A 158 16.57 -47.71 -1.97
C TRP A 158 15.54 -47.57 -3.10
N GLY A 159 14.55 -46.71 -2.92
CA GLY A 159 13.58 -46.39 -3.97
C GLY A 159 12.20 -47.03 -3.84
N HIS A 160 11.99 -47.96 -2.89
CA HIS A 160 10.72 -48.67 -2.71
C HIS A 160 10.54 -49.22 -1.29
N MET A 161 9.29 -49.40 -0.87
CA MET A 161 8.95 -50.03 0.41
C MET A 161 8.82 -51.54 0.25
N ARG A 162 8.85 -52.29 1.36
CA ARG A 162 8.70 -53.77 1.34
C ARG A 162 7.52 -54.25 0.49
N LYS A 163 6.38 -53.55 0.49
CA LYS A 163 5.19 -53.93 -0.31
C LYS A 163 5.40 -53.88 -1.83
N ASP A 164 6.32 -53.05 -2.29
CA ASP A 164 6.66 -52.86 -3.70
C ASP A 164 7.99 -53.56 -4.06
N CYS A 165 8.43 -54.53 -3.25
CA CYS A 165 9.73 -55.16 -3.41
C CYS A 165 9.73 -56.12 -4.62
N PRO A 166 10.63 -55.95 -5.60
CA PRO A 166 10.71 -56.83 -6.77
C PRO A 166 10.89 -58.30 -6.40
N GLU A 167 11.66 -58.57 -5.33
CA GLU A 167 11.90 -59.91 -4.80
C GLU A 167 10.69 -60.55 -4.07
N LEU A 168 9.56 -59.85 -3.93
CA LEU A 168 8.31 -60.44 -3.46
C LEU A 168 7.38 -60.85 -4.60
N ASN A 169 7.58 -60.28 -5.80
CA ASN A 169 6.78 -60.57 -6.99
C ASN A 169 7.47 -61.54 -7.96
N SER A 170 8.67 -62.03 -7.63
CA SER A 170 9.29 -63.18 -8.29
C SER A 170 8.90 -64.46 -7.57
N GLY A 171 7.67 -64.91 -7.82
CA GLY A 171 7.15 -66.24 -7.49
C GLY A 171 6.38 -66.76 -8.67
#